data_AF-Q8IKM6-F1
#
_entry.id   AF-Q8IKM6-F1
#
_cell.length_a   1.000
_cell.length_b   1.000
_cell.length_c   1.000
_cell.angle_alpha   90.00
_cell.angle_beta   90.00
_cell.angle_gamma   90.00
#
_symmetry.space_group_name_H-M   'P 1'
#
loop_
_entity.id
_entity.type
_entity.pdbx_description
1 polymer ?
#
loop_
_entity_poly.entity_id
_entity_poly.type
_entity_poly.pdbx_seq_one_letter_code
_entity_poly.pdbx_strand_id
1 'polypeptide(L)'
;MGNLCCSNNDIKNSKSNIDIFQDNEIYGDNENWTLENWINKYKSGNSIKVAFPDGNEIQCNFRIFFKEKYFELSLDNKVRVIKFNDINCILHRNSCETLLESEQNLLKSPKVIGIRLISTLKAIAFSMDSPGEARIFNDFLQKYCLNA
;
A
#
# COMPACT_ATOMS: atom_id res chain seq x y z
N MET A 1 -16.54 -42.90 15.87
CA MET A 1 -15.19 -43.47 15.84
C MET A 1 -14.20 -42.31 15.88
N GLY A 2 -13.53 -42.11 17.01
CA GLY A 2 -12.33 -41.30 17.09
C GLY A 2 -11.14 -42.23 17.32
N ASN A 3 -10.05 -42.01 16.59
CA ASN A 3 -8.65 -42.25 16.95
C ASN A 3 -7.80 -41.87 15.73
N LEU A 4 -6.96 -40.82 15.83
CA LEU A 4 -5.58 -40.81 16.33
C LEU A 4 -4.58 -41.30 15.28
N CYS A 5 -3.65 -40.42 14.89
CA CYS A 5 -2.25 -40.75 14.62
C CYS A 5 -1.45 -39.44 14.51
N CYS A 6 -0.78 -39.09 15.61
CA CYS A 6 0.31 -38.12 15.65
C CYS A 6 1.55 -38.75 15.01
N SER A 7 2.14 -38.10 14.02
CA SER A 7 3.52 -38.36 13.61
C SER A 7 4.39 -37.26 14.19
N ASN A 8 5.18 -37.64 15.19
CA ASN A 8 6.31 -36.87 15.70
C ASN A 8 7.36 -36.73 14.59
N ASN A 9 7.69 -35.49 14.20
CA ASN A 9 9.02 -35.16 13.73
C ASN A 9 9.63 -34.18 14.72
N ASP A 10 10.35 -34.79 15.66
CA ASP A 10 11.34 -34.20 16.51
C ASP A 10 12.41 -33.43 15.71
N ILE A 11 12.94 -32.39 16.37
CA ILE A 11 14.33 -31.93 16.29
C ILE A 11 14.72 -30.86 15.24
N LYS A 12 14.87 -29.64 15.80
CA LYS A 12 16.01 -28.72 15.67
C LYS A 12 16.08 -27.76 14.46
N ASN A 13 15.73 -26.52 14.80
CA ASN A 13 16.64 -25.37 14.77
C ASN A 13 17.06 -24.86 13.37
N SER A 14 16.35 -23.85 12.85
CA SER A 14 16.98 -22.69 12.23
C SER A 14 15.95 -21.60 11.87
N LYS A 15 16.09 -20.46 12.56
CA LYS A 15 15.89 -19.09 12.08
C LYS A 15 14.66 -18.83 11.19
N SER A 16 13.62 -18.28 11.83
CA SER A 16 12.81 -17.16 11.33
C SER A 16 12.50 -17.16 9.82
N ASN A 17 11.42 -17.86 9.44
CA ASN A 17 10.67 -17.66 8.19
C ASN A 17 9.97 -16.29 8.17
N ILE A 18 10.64 -15.20 8.55
CA ILE A 18 10.05 -13.86 8.52
C ILE A 18 10.42 -13.12 7.23
N ASP A 19 11.49 -13.49 6.56
CA ASP A 19 11.91 -12.78 5.36
C ASP A 19 11.36 -13.42 4.10
N ILE A 20 10.57 -12.61 3.38
CA ILE A 20 10.00 -12.86 2.05
C ILE A 20 8.67 -13.62 2.11
N PHE A 21 7.63 -12.98 2.66
CA PHE A 21 6.34 -13.05 1.96
C PHE A 21 6.63 -12.61 0.54
N GLN A 22 6.65 -13.56 -0.40
CA GLN A 22 6.90 -13.27 -1.80
C GLN A 22 5.87 -12.23 -2.23
N ASP A 23 6.33 -11.06 -2.70
CA ASP A 23 5.47 -10.01 -3.28
C ASP A 23 4.38 -10.58 -4.20
N ASN A 24 4.67 -11.69 -4.86
CA ASN A 24 3.75 -12.41 -5.75
C ASN A 24 2.48 -12.91 -5.05
N GLU A 25 2.53 -13.32 -3.77
CA GLU A 25 1.34 -13.76 -3.02
C GLU A 25 0.38 -12.60 -2.74
N ILE A 26 0.91 -11.37 -2.61
CA ILE A 26 0.12 -10.17 -2.32
C ILE A 26 -0.55 -9.65 -3.59
N TYR A 27 0.15 -9.70 -4.73
CA TYR A 27 -0.24 -8.96 -5.93
C TYR A 27 -0.72 -9.83 -7.12
N GLY A 28 -0.54 -11.15 -7.09
CA GLY A 28 -0.96 -12.02 -8.21
C GLY A 28 -0.19 -11.78 -9.51
N ASP A 29 -0.63 -12.41 -10.61
CA ASP A 29 0.10 -12.44 -11.89
C ASP A 29 0.31 -11.04 -12.50
N ASN A 30 1.54 -10.85 -13.01
CA ASN A 30 2.13 -9.58 -13.41
C ASN A 30 1.40 -8.91 -14.60
N GLU A 31 0.72 -7.79 -14.33
CA GLU A 31 0.60 -6.72 -15.33
C GLU A 31 1.98 -6.07 -15.55
N ASN A 32 2.25 -5.55 -16.76
CA ASN A 32 3.53 -4.93 -17.16
C ASN A 32 3.79 -3.56 -16.49
N TRP A 33 3.46 -3.40 -15.22
CA TRP A 33 3.78 -2.21 -14.47
C TRP A 33 5.27 -2.18 -14.15
N THR A 34 5.91 -1.10 -14.56
CA THR A 34 7.24 -0.72 -14.09
C THR A 34 7.11 0.57 -13.28
N LEU A 35 8.02 0.79 -12.34
CA LEU A 35 8.08 2.04 -11.58
C LEU A 35 8.19 3.26 -12.49
N GLU A 36 8.93 3.15 -13.60
CA GLU A 36 9.05 4.22 -14.58
C GLU A 36 7.72 4.52 -15.29
N ASN A 37 6.99 3.50 -15.75
CA ASN A 37 5.70 3.68 -16.41
C ASN A 37 4.66 4.26 -15.46
N TRP A 38 4.66 3.80 -14.21
CA TRP A 38 3.78 4.33 -13.17
C TRP A 38 4.10 5.80 -12.85
N ILE A 39 5.37 6.15 -12.69
CA ILE A 39 5.78 7.55 -12.52
C ILE A 39 5.38 8.40 -13.73
N ASN A 40 5.58 7.89 -14.94
CA ASN A 40 5.19 8.59 -16.16
C ASN A 40 3.68 8.84 -16.24
N LYS A 41 2.86 7.90 -15.74
CA LYS A 41 1.41 8.07 -15.61
C LYS A 41 1.05 9.25 -14.69
N TYR A 42 1.72 9.37 -13.55
CA TYR A 42 1.32 10.30 -12.48
C TYR A 42 2.12 11.61 -12.41
N LYS A 43 3.27 11.75 -13.06
CA LYS A 43 4.09 12.99 -13.02
C LYS A 43 3.36 14.23 -13.57
N SER A 44 2.49 14.05 -14.57
CA SER A 44 1.70 15.12 -15.18
C SER A 44 0.29 15.26 -14.61
N GLY A 45 -0.12 14.37 -13.71
CA GLY A 45 -1.51 14.25 -13.26
C GLY A 45 -2.23 13.10 -13.96
N ASN A 46 -2.84 12.21 -13.18
CA ASN A 46 -3.78 11.20 -13.65
C ASN A 46 -4.74 10.81 -12.51
N SER A 47 -5.81 10.10 -12.83
CA SER A 47 -6.78 9.65 -11.85
C SER A 47 -6.23 8.56 -10.93
N ILE A 48 -6.50 8.69 -9.64
CA ILE A 48 -6.32 7.67 -8.61
C ILE A 48 -7.57 7.63 -7.74
N LYS A 49 -7.86 6.51 -7.07
CA LYS A 49 -9.00 6.44 -6.16
C LYS A 49 -8.52 6.51 -4.70
N VAL A 50 -9.18 7.35 -3.91
CA VAL A 50 -9.04 7.36 -2.45
C VAL A 50 -10.14 6.51 -1.86
N ALA A 51 -9.78 5.47 -1.11
CA ALA A 51 -10.71 4.56 -0.46
C ALA A 51 -11.07 5.08 0.94
N PHE A 52 -12.31 4.84 1.35
CA PHE A 52 -12.86 5.17 2.66
C PHE A 52 -13.26 3.90 3.43
N PRO A 53 -13.29 3.94 4.78
CA PRO A 53 -13.59 2.75 5.60
C PRO A 53 -15.00 2.16 5.37
N ASP A 54 -15.92 2.94 4.81
CA ASP A 54 -17.27 2.52 4.42
C ASP A 54 -17.31 1.74 3.09
N GLY A 55 -16.16 1.59 2.42
CA GLY A 55 -16.03 0.95 1.12
C GLY A 55 -16.26 1.88 -0.06
N ASN A 56 -16.56 3.16 0.17
CA ASN A 56 -16.66 4.15 -0.90
C ASN A 56 -15.28 4.50 -1.43
N GLU A 57 -15.23 4.84 -2.72
CA GLU A 57 -14.03 5.30 -3.40
C GLU A 57 -14.32 6.63 -4.09
N ILE A 58 -13.40 7.58 -3.96
CA ILE A 58 -13.49 8.86 -4.67
C ILE A 58 -12.31 8.96 -5.62
N GLN A 59 -12.61 9.20 -6.91
CA GLN A 59 -11.60 9.45 -7.92
C GLN A 59 -11.06 10.88 -7.79
N CYS A 60 -9.76 11.00 -7.59
CA CYS A 60 -9.03 12.25 -7.48
C CYS A 60 -7.98 12.33 -8.59
N ASN A 61 -7.63 13.54 -9.00
CA ASN A 61 -6.42 13.76 -9.78
C ASN A 61 -5.20 13.65 -8.84
N PHE A 62 -4.22 12.85 -9.23
CA PHE A 62 -2.99 12.59 -8.49
C PHE A 62 -1.79 13.03 -9.31
N ARG A 63 -0.95 13.89 -8.72
CA ARG A 63 0.24 14.42 -9.39
C ARG A 63 1.47 14.39 -8.50
N ILE A 64 2.61 13.99 -9.06
CA ILE A 64 3.88 13.89 -8.34
C ILE A 64 4.79 15.07 -8.67
N PHE A 65 5.36 15.69 -7.63
CA PHE A 65 6.30 16.79 -7.71
C PHE A 65 7.62 16.38 -7.06
N PHE A 66 8.54 15.81 -7.86
CA PHE A 66 9.80 15.25 -7.35
C PHE A 66 10.76 16.30 -6.80
N LYS A 67 10.85 17.47 -7.44
CA LYS A 67 11.76 18.54 -7.02
C LYS A 67 11.35 19.07 -5.64
N GLU A 68 10.06 19.24 -5.42
CA GLU A 68 9.48 19.73 -4.18
C GLU A 68 9.19 18.62 -3.15
N LYS A 69 9.43 17.34 -3.52
CA LYS A 69 9.21 16.15 -2.70
C LYS A 69 7.80 16.05 -2.10
N TYR A 70 6.77 16.18 -2.94
CA TYR A 70 5.39 15.95 -2.54
C TYR A 70 4.56 15.34 -3.66
N PHE A 71 3.38 14.81 -3.32
CA PHE A 71 2.32 14.57 -4.30
C PHE A 71 1.04 15.30 -3.89
N GLU A 72 0.22 15.56 -4.90
CA GLU A 72 -1.02 16.30 -4.78
C GLU A 72 -2.20 15.38 -5.08
N LEU A 73 -3.26 15.50 -4.27
CA LEU A 73 -4.61 15.02 -4.57
C LEU A 73 -5.52 16.22 -4.83
N SER A 74 -6.04 16.34 -6.04
CA SER A 74 -7.03 17.34 -6.41
C SER A 74 -8.40 16.71 -6.69
N LEU A 75 -9.44 17.30 -6.11
CA LEU A 75 -10.85 16.99 -6.38
C LEU A 75 -11.62 18.31 -6.44
N ASP A 76 -12.21 18.60 -7.59
CA ASP A 76 -12.84 19.89 -7.89
C ASP A 76 -11.87 21.05 -7.58
N ASN A 77 -12.28 22.00 -6.73
CA ASN A 77 -11.46 23.13 -6.28
C ASN A 77 -10.68 22.83 -4.99
N LYS A 78 -10.68 21.59 -4.50
CA LYS A 78 -9.97 21.19 -3.28
C LYS A 78 -8.66 20.49 -3.64
N VAL A 79 -7.58 21.01 -3.09
CA VAL A 79 -6.24 20.46 -3.29
C VAL A 79 -5.67 20.04 -1.94
N ARG A 80 -5.19 18.81 -1.85
CA ARG A 80 -4.47 18.29 -0.70
C ARG A 80 -3.05 17.91 -1.11
N VAL A 81 -2.08 18.55 -0.45
CA VAL A 81 -0.66 18.25 -0.64
C VAL A 81 -0.19 17.30 0.45
N ILE A 82 0.49 16.22 0.06
CA ILE A 82 1.11 15.25 0.95
C ILE A 82 2.61 15.23 0.66
N LYS A 83 3.39 15.73 1.62
CA LYS A 83 4.86 15.76 1.52
C LYS A 83 5.40 14.35 1.73
N PHE A 84 6.45 14.00 1.01
CA PHE A 84 7.08 12.68 1.13
C PHE A 84 7.53 12.41 2.57
N ASN A 85 8.17 13.39 3.20
CA ASN A 85 8.65 13.30 4.59
C ASN A 85 7.52 13.37 5.63
N ASP A 86 6.25 13.53 5.24
CA ASP A 86 5.11 13.41 6.14
C ASP A 86 4.57 11.97 6.19
N ILE A 87 5.12 11.04 5.40
CA ILE A 87 4.70 9.64 5.38
C ILE A 87 5.49 8.87 6.44
N ASN A 88 4.79 8.37 7.46
CA ASN A 88 5.38 7.59 8.55
C ASN A 88 5.64 6.15 8.13
N CYS A 89 4.62 5.50 7.56
CA CYS A 89 4.67 4.10 7.17
C CYS A 89 3.60 3.77 6.12
N ILE A 90 3.80 2.65 5.43
CA ILE A 90 2.83 2.05 4.51
C ILE A 90 2.00 1.04 5.29
N LEU A 91 0.69 1.03 5.03
CA LEU A 91 -0.28 0.13 5.66
C LEU A 91 -0.77 -0.87 4.61
N HIS A 92 -0.64 -2.16 4.93
CA HIS A 92 -1.07 -3.28 4.08
C HIS A 92 -2.01 -4.20 4.84
N ARG A 93 -2.78 -5.02 4.13
CA ARG A 93 -3.60 -6.08 4.74
C ARG A 93 -2.80 -6.99 5.67
N ASN A 94 -1.53 -7.22 5.37
CA ASN A 94 -0.71 -8.15 6.15
C ASN A 94 -0.03 -7.48 7.36
N SER A 95 -0.05 -6.15 7.49
CA SER A 95 0.44 -5.44 8.69
C SER A 95 -0.62 -5.33 9.80
N CYS A 96 -1.70 -6.11 9.73
CA CYS A 96 -2.91 -6.01 10.55
C CYS A 96 -2.70 -5.95 12.06
N GLU A 97 -1.67 -6.60 12.61
CA GLU A 97 -1.45 -6.63 14.06
C GLU A 97 -1.20 -5.25 14.68
N THR A 98 -0.80 -4.26 13.87
CA THR A 98 -0.58 -2.87 14.30
C THR A 98 -1.69 -1.90 13.87
N LEU A 99 -2.68 -2.40 13.13
CA LEU A 99 -3.74 -1.59 12.53
C LEU A 99 -4.92 -1.42 13.49
N LEU A 100 -5.49 -0.21 13.50
CA LEU A 100 -6.79 0.06 14.08
C LEU A 100 -7.87 -0.71 13.31
N GLU A 101 -8.97 -1.09 13.96
CA GLU A 101 -10.08 -1.82 13.33
C GLU A 101 -10.63 -1.10 12.07
N SER A 102 -10.67 0.24 12.10
CA SER A 102 -11.07 1.06 10.95
C SER A 102 -10.10 0.94 9.76
N GLU A 103 -8.81 0.72 10.01
CA GLU A 103 -7.78 0.56 8.98
C GLU A 103 -7.78 -0.85 8.41
N GLN A 104 -8.08 -1.87 9.24
CA GLN A 104 -8.27 -3.24 8.77
C GLN A 104 -9.45 -3.32 7.79
N ASN A 105 -10.54 -2.62 8.09
CA ASN A 105 -11.70 -2.54 7.19
C ASN A 105 -11.38 -1.87 5.85
N LEU A 106 -10.48 -0.89 5.88
CA LEU A 106 -10.03 -0.14 4.72
C LEU A 106 -9.11 -0.96 3.80
N LEU A 107 -8.31 -1.86 4.38
CA LEU A 107 -7.24 -2.59 3.67
C LEU A 107 -7.61 -4.03 3.32
N LYS A 108 -8.90 -4.31 3.07
CA LYS A 108 -9.39 -5.66 2.74
C LYS A 108 -8.93 -6.17 1.36
N SER A 109 -8.73 -5.24 0.42
CA SER A 109 -8.38 -5.57 -0.97
C SER A 109 -6.87 -5.48 -1.21
N PRO A 110 -6.26 -6.43 -1.96
CA PRO A 110 -4.85 -6.35 -2.34
C PRO A 110 -4.53 -5.19 -3.30
N LYS A 111 -5.57 -4.54 -3.85
CA LYS A 111 -5.42 -3.34 -4.68
C LYS A 111 -5.32 -2.05 -3.86
N VAL A 112 -5.53 -2.13 -2.55
CA VAL A 112 -5.60 -0.96 -1.67
C VAL A 112 -4.34 -0.87 -0.84
N ILE A 113 -3.70 0.30 -0.87
CA ILE A 113 -2.53 0.63 -0.07
C ILE A 113 -2.82 1.84 0.78
N GLY A 114 -2.56 1.72 2.08
CA GLY A 114 -2.64 2.83 3.01
C GLY A 114 -1.29 3.50 3.23
N ILE A 115 -1.31 4.78 3.58
CA ILE A 115 -0.20 5.48 4.20
C ILE A 115 -0.65 6.11 5.50
N ARG A 116 0.21 6.11 6.51
CA ARG A 116 -0.02 6.90 7.72
C ARG A 116 0.80 8.18 7.67
N LEU A 117 0.16 9.31 7.96
CA LEU A 117 0.82 10.60 8.01
C LEU A 117 1.37 10.89 9.40
N ILE A 118 2.56 11.49 9.49
CA ILE A 118 3.21 11.92 10.74
C ILE A 118 2.42 13.08 11.36
N SER A 119 2.14 14.10 10.56
CA SER A 119 1.52 15.37 11.01
C SER A 119 0.16 15.21 11.67
N THR A 120 -0.62 14.22 11.23
CA THR A 120 -2.02 14.05 11.67
C THR A 120 -2.29 12.70 12.31
N LEU A 121 -1.34 11.76 12.23
CA LEU A 121 -1.53 10.35 12.58
C LEU A 121 -2.68 9.66 11.83
N LYS A 122 -3.23 10.31 10.79
CA LYS A 122 -4.34 9.78 9.99
C LYS A 122 -3.81 8.87 8.88
N ALA A 123 -4.61 7.86 8.56
CA ALA A 123 -4.41 7.03 7.37
C ALA A 123 -5.10 7.63 6.14
N ILE A 124 -4.49 7.44 4.97
CA ILE A 124 -5.11 7.64 3.66
C ILE A 124 -4.92 6.36 2.89
N ALA A 125 -5.99 5.79 2.34
CA ALA A 125 -5.90 4.63 1.47
C ALA A 125 -6.15 4.99 0.01
N PHE A 126 -5.36 4.35 -0.84
CA PHE A 126 -5.42 4.49 -2.29
C PHE A 126 -5.82 3.15 -2.88
N SER A 127 -6.88 3.14 -3.69
CA SER A 127 -7.33 1.97 -4.43
C SER A 127 -6.83 2.06 -5.87
N MET A 128 -6.05 1.06 -6.27
CA MET A 128 -5.49 0.96 -7.62
C MET A 128 -6.39 0.13 -8.54
N ASP A 129 -6.15 0.20 -9.83
CA ASP A 129 -6.94 -0.56 -10.81
C ASP A 129 -6.64 -2.06 -10.72
N SER A 130 -5.42 -2.41 -10.34
CA SER A 130 -4.96 -3.80 -10.15
C SER A 130 -4.01 -3.93 -8.95
N PRO A 131 -3.81 -5.16 -8.44
CA PRO A 131 -2.82 -5.35 -7.39
C PRO A 131 -1.39 -5.15 -7.94
N GLY A 132 -1.14 -5.43 -9.22
CA GLY A 132 0.13 -5.12 -9.86
C GLY A 132 0.46 -3.61 -9.83
N GLU A 133 -0.52 -2.74 -10.07
CA GLU A 133 -0.35 -1.30 -9.91
C GLU A 133 -0.11 -0.91 -8.44
N ALA A 134 -0.82 -1.55 -7.49
CA ALA A 134 -0.58 -1.35 -6.07
C ALA A 134 0.86 -1.69 -5.69
N ARG A 135 1.40 -2.80 -6.16
CA ARG A 135 2.83 -3.15 -5.94
C ARG A 135 3.75 -2.02 -6.34
N ILE A 136 3.58 -1.46 -7.53
CA ILE A 136 4.45 -0.39 -8.01
C ILE A 136 4.25 0.91 -7.22
N PHE A 137 3.04 1.19 -6.73
CA PHE A 137 2.83 2.29 -5.80
C PHE A 137 3.56 2.08 -4.47
N ASN A 138 3.57 0.86 -3.93
CA ASN A 138 4.38 0.52 -2.76
C ASN A 138 5.87 0.77 -3.04
N ASP A 139 6.39 0.34 -4.17
CA ASP A 139 7.80 0.56 -4.56
C ASP A 139 8.12 2.06 -4.66
N PHE A 140 7.20 2.85 -5.20
CA PHE A 140 7.33 4.32 -5.22
C PHE A 140 7.44 4.89 -3.80
N LEU A 141 6.53 4.51 -2.89
CA LEU A 141 6.53 5.00 -1.51
C LEU A 141 7.81 4.61 -0.77
N GLN A 142 8.26 3.36 -0.92
CA GLN A 142 9.49 2.88 -0.29
C GLN A 142 10.70 3.65 -0.83
N LYS A 143 10.82 3.80 -2.16
CA LYS A 143 11.98 4.42 -2.80
C LYS A 143 12.07 5.93 -2.58
N TYR A 144 10.94 6.64 -2.64
CA TYR A 144 10.92 8.10 -2.68
C TYR A 144 10.39 8.77 -1.41
N CYS A 145 9.68 8.05 -0.54
CA CYS A 145 9.06 8.65 0.64
C CYS A 145 9.67 8.16 1.96
N LEU A 146 9.98 6.86 2.07
CA LEU A 146 10.52 6.29 3.31
C LEU A 146 12.05 6.23 3.36
N ASN A 147 12.73 6.09 2.21
CA ASN A 147 14.19 6.00 2.11
C ASN A 147 14.87 7.30 1.63
N ALA A 148 14.22 8.46 1.77
CA ALA A 148 14.58 9.72 1.09
C ALA A 148 15.05 10.89 1.98
#